data_AF-A0A358S5M5-F1
#
_entry.id   AF-A0A358S5M5-F1
#
_cell.length_a   1.000
_cell.length_b   1.000
_cell.length_c   1.000
_cell.angle_alpha   90.00
_cell.angle_beta   90.00
_cell.angle_gamma   90.00
#
_symmetry.space_group_name_H-M   'P 1'
#
loop_
_entity.id
_entity.type
_entity.pdbx_description
1 polymer ?
#
loop_
_entity_poly.entity_id
_entity_poly.type
_entity_poly.pdbx_seq_one_letter_code
_entity_poly.pdbx_strand_id
1 'polypeptide(L)'
;MFKPELLAPAGNLSKLKTAIDYGADAVFMGGARLNLRAFSDNFTNEEMTEGLKYAHDRGKKVYVTINVFPHESDMKGLEEYLVSLEELGVDALIVSDPGIIMTAREVVPNMELHLSTQANNVNSRSAIFWHKMGVQRIILARELTMKEIHAIRENIPEELELEAFVHGSMCMAYSGRCLLSNYMTGRDANRGACAQPCRYKYYLMEEKRPGELMEITEDERGTYIMNSKDMCMIEHIPELIQSGLQSLKIEGRMKSEFYVAAIVKAYRAAIDSYMENPEAYQYNEKWMDILSMVSHREYYTGFYFGRGNSQVYGSSSYVRTHELVGIVKEDLGQGRYLIGQKNRLFPGDKIKIMRPSDDIIETVITEFMDEEGNQIDVANKAAMDFSAYSEVRLQPNDILIIEKDDVE
;
A
#
# COMPACT_ATOMS: atom_id res chain seq x y z
N MET A 1 -7.38 -12.24 -22.90
CA MET A 1 -7.03 -11.04 -22.11
C MET A 1 -6.30 -11.53 -20.85
N PHE A 2 -5.19 -10.92 -20.47
CA PHE A 2 -4.46 -11.28 -19.25
C PHE A 2 -5.14 -10.61 -18.04
N LYS A 3 -5.30 -11.34 -16.93
CA LYS A 3 -5.77 -10.80 -15.66
C LYS A 3 -4.55 -10.31 -14.88
N PRO A 4 -4.40 -9.00 -14.59
CA PRO A 4 -3.25 -8.53 -13.85
C PRO A 4 -3.27 -9.04 -12.41
N GLU A 5 -2.08 -9.27 -11.88
CA GLU A 5 -1.85 -9.51 -10.46
C GLU A 5 -2.19 -8.26 -9.65
N LEU A 6 -2.99 -8.40 -8.60
CA LEU A 6 -3.17 -7.34 -7.61
C LEU A 6 -2.13 -7.48 -6.49
N LEU A 7 -1.11 -6.61 -6.51
CA LEU A 7 0.01 -6.65 -5.56
C LEU A 7 -0.19 -5.68 -4.38
N ALA A 8 -0.43 -6.26 -3.20
CA ALA A 8 -0.75 -5.51 -1.99
C ALA A 8 0.46 -5.33 -1.02
N PRO A 9 0.51 -4.26 -0.23
CA PRO A 9 1.57 -4.03 0.74
C PRO A 9 1.33 -4.76 2.07
N ALA A 10 2.30 -5.55 2.52
CA ALA A 10 2.31 -6.15 3.85
C ALA A 10 3.35 -5.45 4.74
N GLY A 11 2.89 -4.83 5.84
CA GLY A 11 3.76 -4.19 6.84
C GLY A 11 4.09 -5.08 8.04
N ASN A 12 3.23 -6.07 8.31
CA ASN A 12 3.33 -7.08 9.36
C ASN A 12 2.41 -8.27 8.99
N LEU A 13 2.46 -9.35 9.77
CA LEU A 13 1.74 -10.60 9.49
C LEU A 13 0.21 -10.43 9.40
N SER A 14 -0.38 -9.59 10.26
CA SER A 14 -1.83 -9.31 10.25
C SER A 14 -2.26 -8.69 8.93
N LYS A 15 -1.54 -7.66 8.47
CA LYS A 15 -1.77 -7.00 7.18
C LYS A 15 -1.54 -7.93 5.97
N LEU A 16 -0.63 -8.90 6.07
CA LEU A 16 -0.43 -9.93 5.05
C LEU A 16 -1.66 -10.82 4.91
N LYS A 17 -2.17 -11.34 6.03
CA LYS A 17 -3.39 -12.17 6.05
C LYS A 17 -4.58 -11.40 5.50
N THR A 18 -4.81 -10.18 6.00
CA THR A 18 -5.84 -9.27 5.50
C THR A 18 -5.71 -9.01 3.99
N ALA A 19 -4.52 -8.70 3.46
CA ALA A 19 -4.35 -8.48 2.03
C ALA A 19 -4.79 -9.69 1.20
N ILE A 20 -4.37 -10.89 1.61
CA ILE A 20 -4.67 -12.14 0.93
C ILE A 20 -6.16 -12.48 1.00
N ASP A 21 -6.77 -12.39 2.19
CA ASP A 21 -8.17 -12.74 2.41
C ASP A 21 -9.12 -11.77 1.68
N TYR A 22 -8.74 -10.50 1.52
CA TYR A 22 -9.47 -9.50 0.74
C TYR A 22 -9.22 -9.59 -0.78
N GLY A 23 -8.37 -10.51 -1.25
CA GLY A 23 -8.25 -10.89 -2.66
C GLY A 23 -6.96 -10.48 -3.37
N ALA A 24 -5.91 -10.04 -2.68
CA ALA A 24 -4.60 -9.82 -3.31
C ALA A 24 -4.10 -11.11 -3.98
N ASP A 25 -3.41 -10.98 -5.12
CA ASP A 25 -2.79 -12.11 -5.82
C ASP A 25 -1.36 -12.35 -5.34
N ALA A 26 -0.69 -11.27 -4.93
CA ALA A 26 0.59 -11.29 -4.28
C ALA A 26 0.67 -10.21 -3.19
N VAL A 27 1.59 -10.39 -2.24
CA VAL A 27 1.93 -9.37 -1.23
C VAL A 27 3.41 -9.02 -1.29
N PHE A 28 3.78 -7.77 -0.98
CA PHE A 28 5.19 -7.40 -0.78
C PHE A 28 5.48 -6.87 0.62
N MET A 29 6.56 -7.37 1.22
CA MET A 29 6.96 -7.08 2.60
C MET A 29 8.43 -6.68 2.74
N GLY A 30 8.79 -6.15 3.91
CA GLY A 30 10.19 -5.95 4.31
C GLY A 30 10.62 -7.08 5.24
N GLY A 31 11.72 -7.76 4.90
CA GLY A 31 12.45 -8.59 5.85
C GLY A 31 13.34 -7.75 6.77
N ALA A 32 14.06 -8.41 7.69
CA ALA A 32 14.82 -7.77 8.77
C ALA A 32 15.90 -6.76 8.35
N ARG A 33 16.34 -6.76 7.08
CA ARG A 33 17.42 -5.89 6.58
C ARG A 33 17.17 -5.37 5.16
N LEU A 34 17.94 -4.35 4.77
CA LEU A 34 18.10 -3.85 3.39
C LEU A 34 16.81 -3.38 2.68
N ASN A 35 15.82 -2.88 3.44
CA ASN A 35 14.55 -2.43 2.87
C ASN A 35 14.24 -0.94 3.14
N LEU A 36 13.53 -0.26 2.23
CA LEU A 36 13.21 1.17 2.34
C LEU A 36 12.10 1.56 3.36
N ARG A 37 11.73 0.64 4.25
CA ARG A 37 10.79 0.85 5.36
C ARG A 37 11.36 0.21 6.64
N ALA A 38 12.61 0.51 6.95
CA ALA A 38 13.28 0.05 8.18
C ALA A 38 12.53 0.37 9.50
N PHE A 39 11.54 1.28 9.46
CA PHE A 39 10.67 1.65 10.60
C PHE A 39 9.21 1.19 10.47
N SER A 40 8.84 0.29 9.54
CA SER A 40 7.66 -0.57 9.79
C SER A 40 8.04 -1.68 10.76
N ASP A 41 7.03 -2.33 11.36
CA ASP A 41 7.20 -3.48 12.26
C ASP A 41 8.20 -4.49 11.68
N ASN A 42 8.05 -4.78 10.37
CA ASN A 42 8.86 -5.71 9.58
C ASN A 42 8.79 -7.15 10.09
N PHE A 43 9.01 -8.12 9.20
CA PHE A 43 8.80 -9.53 9.55
C PHE A 43 10.04 -10.12 10.23
N THR A 44 9.83 -10.83 11.34
CA THR A 44 10.80 -11.81 11.83
C THR A 44 10.85 -13.04 10.90
N ASN A 45 11.83 -13.92 11.08
CA ASN A 45 11.89 -15.16 10.28
C ASN A 45 10.70 -16.09 10.57
N GLU A 46 10.21 -16.10 11.80
CA GLU A 46 9.03 -16.86 12.24
C GLU A 46 7.75 -16.32 11.60
N GLU A 47 7.53 -15.00 11.69
CA GLU A 47 6.39 -14.34 11.04
C GLU A 47 6.44 -14.49 9.51
N MET A 48 7.65 -14.44 8.93
CA MET A 48 7.87 -14.65 7.50
C MET A 48 7.50 -16.07 7.09
N THR A 49 7.91 -17.07 7.86
CA THR A 49 7.56 -18.48 7.64
C THR A 49 6.05 -18.70 7.72
N GLU A 50 5.38 -18.12 8.73
CA GLU A 50 3.93 -18.22 8.86
C GLU A 50 3.20 -17.49 7.72
N GLY A 51 3.67 -16.31 7.32
CA GLY A 51 3.10 -15.53 6.24
C GLY A 51 3.24 -16.18 4.87
N LEU A 52 4.42 -16.74 4.57
CA LEU A 52 4.68 -17.54 3.36
C LEU A 52 3.72 -18.73 3.31
N LYS A 53 3.65 -19.52 4.38
CA LYS A 53 2.71 -20.66 4.46
C LYS A 53 1.27 -20.21 4.25
N TYR A 54 0.84 -19.13 4.89
CA TYR A 54 -0.53 -18.62 4.77
C TYR A 54 -0.91 -18.25 3.33
N ALA A 55 0.03 -17.66 2.60
CA ALA A 55 -0.12 -17.27 1.20
C ALA A 55 -0.09 -18.47 0.26
N HIS A 56 0.90 -19.36 0.40
CA HIS A 56 1.05 -20.53 -0.45
C HIS A 56 -0.10 -21.55 -0.28
N ASP A 57 -0.61 -21.72 0.94
CA ASP A 57 -1.84 -22.50 1.24
C ASP A 57 -3.07 -21.98 0.44
N ARG A 58 -3.05 -20.73 -0.01
CA ARG A 58 -4.10 -20.05 -0.79
C ARG A 58 -3.69 -19.79 -2.25
N GLY A 59 -2.56 -20.31 -2.71
CA GLY A 59 -2.02 -20.10 -4.05
C GLY A 59 -1.62 -18.64 -4.34
N LYS A 60 -1.24 -17.88 -3.30
CA LYS A 60 -0.82 -16.47 -3.39
C LYS A 60 0.71 -16.35 -3.20
N LYS A 61 1.31 -15.35 -3.84
CA LYS A 61 2.77 -15.13 -3.83
C LYS A 61 3.20 -14.11 -2.76
N VAL A 62 4.45 -14.20 -2.31
CA VAL A 62 5.06 -13.28 -1.34
C VAL A 62 6.41 -12.77 -1.84
N TYR A 63 6.55 -11.44 -1.90
CA TYR A 63 7.75 -10.76 -2.39
C TYR A 63 8.49 -10.01 -1.28
N VAL A 64 9.81 -10.13 -1.22
CA VAL A 64 10.64 -9.45 -0.21
C VAL A 64 11.41 -8.29 -0.83
N THR A 65 11.26 -7.09 -0.25
CA THR A 65 12.00 -5.91 -0.73
C THR A 65 13.43 -5.88 -0.18
N ILE A 66 14.42 -5.87 -1.08
CA ILE A 66 15.84 -5.62 -0.80
C ILE A 66 16.29 -4.41 -1.64
N ASN A 67 15.62 -3.28 -1.43
CA ASN A 67 15.59 -2.14 -2.36
C ASN A 67 16.24 -0.85 -1.82
N VAL A 68 17.22 -0.97 -0.94
CA VAL A 68 18.07 0.16 -0.52
C VAL A 68 19.15 0.48 -1.55
N PHE A 69 19.85 1.59 -1.34
CA PHE A 69 21.19 1.79 -1.91
C PHE A 69 22.21 1.30 -0.87
N PRO A 70 22.79 0.09 -1.01
CA PRO A 70 23.73 -0.45 -0.04
C PRO A 70 25.05 0.32 -0.09
N HIS A 71 25.68 0.47 1.07
CA HIS A 71 27.10 0.78 1.18
C HIS A 71 27.88 -0.53 1.36
N GLU A 72 29.21 -0.48 1.22
CA GLU A 72 30.10 -1.63 1.40
C GLU A 72 29.88 -2.41 2.71
N SER A 73 29.52 -1.71 3.80
CA SER A 73 29.19 -2.34 5.09
C SER A 73 27.93 -3.21 5.05
N ASP A 74 26.99 -2.88 4.16
CA ASP A 74 25.66 -3.49 4.08
C ASP A 74 25.64 -4.73 3.18
N MET A 75 26.64 -4.87 2.32
CA MET A 75 26.91 -6.06 1.50
C MET A 75 27.38 -7.26 2.35
N LYS A 76 27.90 -7.01 3.55
CA LYS A 76 28.33 -8.09 4.46
C LYS A 76 27.15 -8.97 4.84
N GLY A 77 27.32 -10.29 4.73
CA GLY A 77 26.26 -11.25 5.01
C GLY A 77 25.11 -11.24 3.99
N LEU A 78 25.25 -10.58 2.83
CA LEU A 78 24.18 -10.49 1.83
C LEU A 78 23.91 -11.85 1.18
N GLU A 79 24.95 -12.61 0.87
CA GLU A 79 24.87 -13.92 0.23
C GLU A 79 24.03 -14.89 1.06
N GLU A 80 24.36 -15.03 2.34
CA GLU A 80 23.65 -15.89 3.28
C GLU A 80 22.21 -15.44 3.50
N TYR A 81 21.94 -14.13 3.47
CA TYR A 81 20.58 -13.60 3.57
C TYR A 81 19.76 -13.93 2.31
N LEU A 82 20.33 -13.79 1.11
CA LEU A 82 19.66 -14.14 -0.15
C LEU A 82 19.33 -15.64 -0.19
N VAL A 83 20.30 -16.49 0.15
CA VAL A 83 20.10 -17.95 0.27
C VAL A 83 18.98 -18.27 1.25
N SER A 84 18.97 -17.65 2.45
CA SER A 84 17.92 -17.91 3.44
C SER A 84 16.50 -17.52 2.96
N LEU A 85 16.37 -16.53 2.06
CA LEU A 85 15.08 -16.17 1.47
C LEU A 85 14.62 -17.17 0.40
N GLU A 86 15.55 -17.73 -0.39
CA GLU A 86 15.25 -18.82 -1.33
C GLU A 86 14.88 -20.10 -0.58
N GLU A 87 15.60 -20.46 0.50
CA GLU A 87 15.30 -21.61 1.36
C GLU A 87 13.95 -21.49 2.09
N LEU A 88 13.53 -20.28 2.48
CA LEU A 88 12.21 -20.02 3.04
C LEU A 88 11.08 -20.12 1.99
N GLY A 89 11.41 -20.12 0.69
CA GLY A 89 10.44 -20.17 -0.40
C GLY A 89 9.84 -18.82 -0.80
N VAL A 90 10.58 -17.72 -0.64
CA VAL A 90 10.15 -16.40 -1.15
C VAL A 90 10.00 -16.44 -2.67
N ASP A 91 8.88 -15.94 -3.20
CA ASP A 91 8.58 -16.05 -4.64
C ASP A 91 9.40 -15.09 -5.51
N ALA A 92 9.71 -13.88 -5.00
CA ALA A 92 10.54 -12.90 -5.70
C ALA A 92 11.19 -11.87 -4.77
N LEU A 93 12.30 -11.27 -5.22
CA LEU A 93 12.98 -10.16 -4.56
C LEU A 93 12.79 -8.85 -5.32
N ILE A 94 12.29 -7.83 -4.63
CA ILE A 94 12.20 -6.47 -5.17
C ILE A 94 13.51 -5.74 -4.87
N VAL A 95 14.35 -5.59 -5.90
CA VAL A 95 15.76 -5.15 -5.82
C VAL A 95 16.00 -3.86 -6.61
N SER A 96 17.08 -3.13 -6.31
CA SER A 96 17.39 -1.84 -6.99
C SER A 96 18.84 -1.63 -7.36
N ASP A 97 19.76 -2.32 -6.69
CA ASP A 97 21.19 -2.09 -6.79
C ASP A 97 21.86 -3.14 -7.70
N PRO A 98 22.77 -2.75 -8.62
CA PRO A 98 23.49 -3.69 -9.47
C PRO A 98 24.28 -4.76 -8.70
N GLY A 99 24.89 -4.40 -7.57
CA GLY A 99 25.63 -5.35 -6.72
C GLY A 99 24.70 -6.39 -6.12
N ILE A 100 23.55 -5.97 -5.55
CA ILE A 100 22.53 -6.90 -5.05
C ILE A 100 22.01 -7.83 -6.16
N ILE A 101 21.76 -7.29 -7.36
CA ILE A 101 21.33 -8.09 -8.52
C ILE A 101 22.40 -9.10 -8.91
N MET A 102 23.67 -8.69 -9.03
CA MET A 102 24.78 -9.59 -9.38
C MET A 102 24.95 -10.70 -8.34
N THR A 103 25.03 -10.37 -7.05
CA THR A 103 25.13 -11.36 -5.97
C THR A 103 23.93 -12.32 -6.00
N ALA A 104 22.71 -11.83 -6.23
CA ALA A 104 21.54 -12.70 -6.37
C ALA A 104 21.56 -13.59 -7.63
N ARG A 105 22.25 -13.23 -8.71
CA ARG A 105 22.51 -14.14 -9.85
C ARG A 105 23.62 -15.14 -9.58
N GLU A 106 24.51 -14.86 -8.63
CA GLU A 106 25.60 -15.77 -8.23
C GLU A 106 25.14 -16.82 -7.21
N VAL A 107 24.39 -16.43 -6.18
CA VAL A 107 24.05 -17.33 -5.04
C VAL A 107 22.63 -17.89 -5.05
N VAL A 108 21.66 -17.20 -5.68
CA VAL A 108 20.26 -17.64 -5.82
C VAL A 108 19.76 -17.46 -7.26
N PRO A 109 20.39 -18.12 -8.25
CA PRO A 109 20.16 -17.86 -9.68
C PRO A 109 18.72 -18.09 -10.14
N ASN A 110 17.94 -18.92 -9.43
CA ASN A 110 16.56 -19.25 -9.79
C ASN A 110 15.54 -18.24 -9.24
N MET A 111 15.88 -17.51 -8.17
CA MET A 111 15.04 -16.47 -7.57
C MET A 111 14.57 -15.45 -8.61
N GLU A 112 13.28 -15.07 -8.56
CA GLU A 112 12.71 -14.05 -9.43
C GLU A 112 13.12 -12.65 -8.92
N LEU A 113 13.58 -11.77 -9.80
CA LEU A 113 14.04 -10.42 -9.47
C LEU A 113 13.13 -9.37 -10.11
N HIS A 114 12.56 -8.51 -9.26
CA HIS A 114 11.70 -7.39 -9.65
C HIS A 114 12.46 -6.08 -9.43
N LEU A 115 12.66 -5.29 -10.49
CA LEU A 115 13.38 -4.03 -10.39
C LEU A 115 12.51 -2.95 -9.74
N SER A 116 12.86 -2.57 -8.52
CA SER A 116 12.25 -1.48 -7.75
C SER A 116 12.34 -0.12 -8.46
N THR A 117 11.35 0.73 -8.22
CA THR A 117 11.31 2.11 -8.74
C THR A 117 12.53 2.96 -8.36
N GLN A 118 13.33 2.57 -7.36
CA GLN A 118 14.61 3.21 -7.04
C GLN A 118 15.64 3.20 -8.19
N ALA A 119 15.52 2.24 -9.11
CA ALA A 119 16.32 2.19 -10.33
C ALA A 119 15.84 3.19 -11.40
N ASN A 120 14.72 3.90 -11.18
CA ASN A 120 14.17 4.95 -12.04
C ASN A 120 13.98 4.53 -13.50
N ASN A 121 13.41 3.34 -13.75
CA ASN A 121 13.25 2.84 -15.11
C ASN A 121 12.11 3.56 -15.86
N VAL A 122 12.48 4.47 -16.77
CA VAL A 122 11.56 5.32 -17.55
C VAL A 122 11.61 5.09 -19.07
N ASN A 123 12.31 4.05 -19.56
CA ASN A 123 12.39 3.77 -20.99
C ASN A 123 12.67 2.28 -21.28
N SER A 124 12.39 1.85 -22.51
CA SER A 124 12.57 0.47 -22.97
C SER A 124 14.02 0.02 -23.05
N ARG A 125 14.98 0.91 -23.36
CA ARG A 125 16.42 0.55 -23.42
C ARG A 125 16.98 0.21 -22.04
N SER A 126 16.59 0.95 -21.01
CA SER A 126 16.90 0.65 -19.62
C SER A 126 16.22 -0.66 -19.17
N ALA A 127 14.96 -0.88 -19.55
CA ALA A 127 14.25 -2.13 -19.24
C ALA A 127 14.95 -3.36 -19.85
N ILE A 128 15.34 -3.29 -21.14
CA ILE A 128 16.13 -4.33 -21.82
C ILE A 128 17.49 -4.54 -21.15
N PHE A 129 18.16 -3.48 -20.68
CA PHE A 129 19.43 -3.61 -19.95
C PHE A 129 19.24 -4.43 -18.67
N TRP A 130 18.24 -4.07 -17.83
CA TRP A 130 17.97 -4.80 -16.59
C TRP A 130 17.54 -6.24 -16.84
N HIS A 131 16.73 -6.48 -17.87
CA HIS A 131 16.33 -7.84 -18.26
C HIS A 131 17.52 -8.72 -18.64
N LYS A 132 18.51 -8.17 -19.36
CA LYS A 132 19.78 -8.88 -19.66
C LYS A 132 20.62 -9.18 -18.41
N MET A 133 20.43 -8.45 -17.32
CA MET A 133 21.04 -8.74 -16.00
C MET A 133 20.22 -9.75 -15.19
N GLY A 134 19.19 -10.36 -15.78
CA GLY A 134 18.37 -11.41 -15.16
C GLY A 134 17.19 -10.91 -14.34
N VAL A 135 16.70 -9.69 -14.60
CA VAL A 135 15.44 -9.15 -14.05
C VAL A 135 14.25 -9.63 -14.90
N GLN A 136 13.22 -10.17 -14.25
CA GLN A 136 12.00 -10.67 -14.90
C GLN A 136 10.88 -9.64 -14.93
N ARG A 137 10.83 -8.71 -13.97
CA ARG A 137 9.78 -7.68 -13.86
C ARG A 137 10.34 -6.29 -13.61
N ILE A 138 9.84 -5.27 -14.32
CA ILE A 138 10.20 -3.86 -14.10
C ILE A 138 9.07 -3.14 -13.38
N ILE A 139 9.35 -2.63 -12.18
CA ILE A 139 8.44 -1.73 -11.47
C ILE A 139 8.70 -0.33 -12.00
N LEU A 140 7.81 0.12 -12.88
CA LEU A 140 7.91 1.36 -13.61
C LEU A 140 7.87 2.58 -12.68
N ALA A 141 8.69 3.58 -13.01
CA ALA A 141 8.79 4.80 -12.24
C ALA A 141 7.49 5.62 -12.35
N ARG A 142 7.07 6.27 -11.26
CA ARG A 142 5.69 6.79 -11.10
C ARG A 142 5.42 8.08 -11.88
N GLU A 143 6.41 8.59 -12.60
CA GLU A 143 6.36 9.85 -13.35
C GLU A 143 5.94 9.65 -14.82
N LEU A 144 5.75 8.40 -15.25
CA LEU A 144 5.36 8.03 -16.61
C LEU A 144 3.86 8.23 -16.88
N THR A 145 3.53 8.67 -18.09
CA THR A 145 2.17 8.66 -18.64
C THR A 145 1.78 7.29 -19.16
N MET A 146 0.47 7.00 -19.29
CA MET A 146 -0.03 5.77 -19.92
C MET A 146 0.50 5.58 -21.35
N LYS A 147 0.71 6.68 -22.09
CA LYS A 147 1.27 6.66 -23.44
C LYS A 147 2.74 6.19 -23.44
N GLU A 148 3.53 6.64 -22.47
CA GLU A 148 4.92 6.20 -22.33
C GLU A 148 4.99 4.73 -21.85
N ILE A 149 4.10 4.30 -20.97
CA ILE A 149 4.03 2.89 -20.52
C ILE A 149 3.70 1.97 -21.71
N HIS A 150 2.71 2.33 -22.53
CA HIS A 150 2.38 1.59 -23.74
C HIS A 150 3.55 1.56 -24.73
N ALA A 151 4.19 2.70 -24.99
CA ALA A 151 5.37 2.77 -25.86
C ALA A 151 6.57 1.97 -25.31
N ILE A 152 6.74 1.87 -23.99
CA ILE A 152 7.72 0.97 -23.36
C ILE A 152 7.33 -0.48 -23.68
N ARG A 153 6.08 -0.89 -23.40
CA ARG A 153 5.55 -2.25 -23.60
C ARG A 153 5.72 -2.76 -25.03
N GLU A 154 5.50 -1.92 -26.04
CA GLU A 154 5.72 -2.23 -27.46
C GLU A 154 7.19 -2.46 -27.83
N ASN A 155 8.12 -1.94 -27.02
CA ASN A 155 9.56 -1.90 -27.31
C ASN A 155 10.41 -2.79 -26.38
N ILE A 156 9.79 -3.70 -25.61
CA ILE A 156 10.47 -4.65 -24.72
C ILE A 156 10.02 -6.11 -24.98
N PRO A 157 10.86 -7.12 -24.70
CA PRO A 157 10.52 -8.53 -24.90
C PRO A 157 9.24 -8.93 -24.14
N GLU A 158 8.43 -9.82 -24.73
CA GLU A 158 7.11 -10.21 -24.19
C GLU A 158 7.22 -10.83 -22.79
N GLU A 159 8.30 -11.58 -22.55
CA GLU A 159 8.67 -12.22 -21.29
C GLU A 159 9.09 -11.25 -20.17
N LEU A 160 9.39 -9.98 -20.47
CA LEU A 160 9.71 -8.98 -19.48
C LEU A 160 8.41 -8.34 -18.95
N GLU A 161 8.07 -8.62 -17.70
CA GLU A 161 6.86 -8.10 -17.07
C GLU A 161 6.99 -6.61 -16.69
N LEU A 162 5.88 -5.88 -16.73
CA LEU A 162 5.75 -4.50 -16.27
C LEU A 162 4.79 -4.42 -15.09
N GLU A 163 5.20 -3.70 -14.04
CA GLU A 163 4.41 -3.43 -12.85
C GLU A 163 4.35 -1.93 -12.62
N ALA A 164 3.19 -1.41 -12.21
CA ALA A 164 3.04 0.02 -11.92
C ALA A 164 2.16 0.25 -10.69
N PHE A 165 2.41 1.36 -9.99
CA PHE A 165 1.61 1.74 -8.83
C PHE A 165 0.26 2.30 -9.29
N VAL A 166 -0.85 1.79 -8.76
CA VAL A 166 -2.21 2.23 -9.11
C VAL A 166 -2.90 3.02 -8.00
N HIS A 167 -2.46 2.83 -6.76
CA HIS A 167 -3.04 3.50 -5.60
C HIS A 167 -1.99 3.86 -4.54
N GLY A 168 -2.24 4.94 -3.80
CA GLY A 168 -1.53 5.31 -2.58
C GLY A 168 -0.59 6.51 -2.73
N SER A 169 0.12 6.84 -1.65
CA SER A 169 0.79 8.14 -1.53
C SER A 169 1.94 8.35 -2.52
N MET A 170 1.86 9.48 -3.24
CA MET A 170 2.87 9.90 -4.22
C MET A 170 4.02 10.67 -3.57
N CYS A 171 5.23 10.41 -4.08
CA CYS A 171 6.44 11.13 -3.70
C CYS A 171 6.63 12.35 -4.61
N MET A 172 7.06 13.48 -4.05
CA MET A 172 7.44 14.66 -4.85
C MET A 172 8.89 14.60 -5.36
N ALA A 173 9.75 13.81 -4.70
CA ALA A 173 11.11 13.57 -5.18
C ALA A 173 11.13 12.41 -6.18
N TYR A 174 11.84 12.61 -7.30
CA TYR A 174 12.00 11.64 -8.38
C TYR A 174 12.39 10.26 -7.82
N SER A 175 11.50 9.29 -8.04
CA SER A 175 11.38 7.97 -7.40
C SER A 175 12.37 7.66 -6.25
N GLY A 176 12.18 8.36 -5.12
CA GLY A 176 12.74 7.99 -3.81
C GLY A 176 14.11 8.57 -3.44
N ARG A 177 14.79 9.30 -4.33
CA ARG A 177 16.07 9.97 -4.03
C ARG A 177 15.86 11.25 -3.20
N CYS A 178 15.54 11.10 -1.91
CA CYS A 178 15.13 12.22 -1.05
C CYS A 178 16.28 12.80 -0.20
N LEU A 179 16.96 13.83 -0.73
CA LEU A 179 18.02 14.55 -0.03
C LEU A 179 17.52 15.30 1.23
N LEU A 180 16.28 15.80 1.22
CA LEU A 180 15.71 16.59 2.31
C LEU A 180 15.72 15.85 3.66
N SER A 181 15.46 14.54 3.66
CA SER A 181 15.40 13.74 4.90
C SER A 181 16.76 13.68 5.57
N ASN A 182 17.80 13.39 4.79
CA ASN A 182 19.16 13.31 5.29
C ASN A 182 19.62 14.69 5.78
N TYR A 183 19.48 15.72 4.94
CA TYR A 183 19.93 17.09 5.25
C TYR A 183 19.23 17.70 6.48
N MET A 184 17.90 17.56 6.60
CA MET A 184 17.14 18.24 7.66
C MET A 184 17.08 17.48 8.99
N THR A 185 17.19 16.16 8.97
CA THR A 185 16.90 15.32 10.16
C THR A 185 18.01 14.33 10.50
N GLY A 186 19.08 14.26 9.71
CA GLY A 186 20.11 13.21 9.80
C GLY A 186 19.62 11.81 9.43
N ARG A 187 18.33 11.64 9.08
CA ARG A 187 17.74 10.34 8.74
C ARG A 187 17.78 10.10 7.23
N ASP A 188 18.63 9.19 6.80
CA ASP A 188 18.82 8.89 5.38
C ASP A 188 17.62 8.14 4.77
N ALA A 189 16.86 8.84 3.92
CA ALA A 189 15.73 8.24 3.20
C ALA A 189 16.13 7.12 2.25
N ASN A 190 17.35 7.17 1.70
CA ASN A 190 17.87 6.20 0.73
C ASN A 190 18.30 4.88 1.40
N ARG A 191 18.44 4.89 2.74
CA ARG A 191 18.65 3.72 3.61
C ARG A 191 17.37 3.32 4.37
N GLY A 192 16.21 3.76 3.89
CA GLY A 192 14.91 3.43 4.48
C GLY A 192 14.50 4.21 5.72
N ALA A 193 15.30 5.19 6.16
CA ALA A 193 15.06 5.95 7.38
C ALA A 193 14.18 7.20 7.19
N CYS A 194 13.55 7.38 6.03
CA CYS A 194 12.88 8.63 5.62
C CYS A 194 11.99 9.27 6.71
N ALA A 195 12.32 10.50 7.11
CA ALA A 195 11.56 11.29 8.09
C ALA A 195 10.32 11.98 7.51
N GLN A 196 10.05 11.77 6.21
CA GLN A 196 8.97 12.38 5.44
C GLN A 196 8.96 13.92 5.49
N PRO A 197 10.11 14.63 5.43
CA PRO A 197 10.15 16.08 5.59
C PRO A 197 9.39 16.80 4.48
N CYS A 198 9.24 16.19 3.31
CA CYS A 198 8.37 16.64 2.21
C CYS A 198 6.87 16.76 2.59
N ARG A 199 6.49 16.45 3.84
CA ARG A 199 5.15 16.60 4.40
C ARG A 199 5.09 17.66 5.53
N TYR A 200 6.21 18.31 5.85
CA TYR A 200 6.28 19.36 6.86
C TYR A 200 5.76 20.68 6.27
N LYS A 201 5.33 21.60 7.13
CA LYS A 201 5.03 22.97 6.72
C LYS A 201 6.33 23.75 6.58
N TYR A 202 6.51 24.43 5.45
CA TYR A 202 7.71 25.20 5.14
C TYR A 202 7.36 26.67 4.90
N TYR A 203 8.31 27.52 5.25
CA TYR A 203 8.37 28.90 4.78
C TYR A 203 9.71 29.09 4.06
N LEU A 204 9.70 29.76 2.92
CA LEU A 204 10.91 30.19 2.24
C LEU A 204 11.31 31.57 2.77
N MET A 205 12.57 31.77 3.15
CA MET A 205 13.09 33.08 3.54
C MET A 205 14.23 33.46 2.60
N GLU A 206 14.15 34.63 1.96
CA GLU A 206 15.24 35.14 1.12
C GLU A 206 16.40 35.60 2.01
N GLU A 207 17.64 35.23 1.67
CA GLU A 207 18.85 35.63 2.41
C GLU A 207 18.96 37.15 2.64
N LYS A 208 18.49 37.95 1.67
CA LYS A 208 18.53 39.42 1.71
C LYS A 208 17.31 40.06 2.38
N ARG A 209 16.31 39.27 2.80
CA ARG A 209 15.11 39.73 3.52
C ARG A 209 14.88 38.91 4.79
N PRO A 210 15.80 38.98 5.76
CA PRO A 210 15.68 38.22 7.00
C PRO A 210 14.41 38.62 7.78
N GLY A 211 13.59 37.63 8.12
CA GLY A 211 12.32 37.81 8.81
C GLY A 211 11.08 37.83 7.90
N GLU A 212 11.25 38.00 6.58
CA GLU A 212 10.15 37.86 5.61
C GLU A 212 9.99 36.37 5.24
N LEU A 213 9.13 35.68 5.99
CA LEU A 213 8.74 34.29 5.74
C LEU A 213 7.68 34.24 4.63
N MET A 214 8.07 33.78 3.44
CA MET A 214 7.15 33.50 2.34
C MET A 214 6.55 32.11 2.54
N GLU A 215 5.25 32.03 2.82
CA GLU A 215 4.47 30.81 2.60
C GLU A 215 4.44 30.51 1.09
N ILE A 216 4.49 29.24 0.69
CA ILE A 216 4.80 28.87 -0.69
C ILE A 216 3.55 28.44 -1.46
N THR A 217 2.96 29.38 -2.22
CA THR A 217 1.66 29.21 -2.91
C THR A 217 1.56 29.83 -4.33
N GLU A 218 0.69 29.29 -5.22
CA GLU A 218 0.56 29.60 -6.68
C GLU A 218 -0.86 29.80 -7.21
N ASP A 219 -1.34 31.05 -7.31
CA ASP A 219 -2.49 31.30 -8.17
C ASP A 219 -2.11 31.19 -9.68
N GLU A 220 -2.93 31.76 -10.57
CA GLU A 220 -3.06 31.44 -11.99
C GLU A 220 -1.77 31.48 -12.87
N ARG A 221 -0.59 31.77 -12.30
CA ARG A 221 0.72 31.80 -12.99
C ARG A 221 1.98 31.29 -12.22
N GLY A 222 1.97 30.88 -10.93
CA GLY A 222 3.14 30.28 -10.20
C GLY A 222 3.59 30.94 -8.87
N THR A 223 4.21 30.29 -7.84
CA THR A 223 4.69 28.87 -7.67
C THR A 223 4.40 28.28 -6.24
N TYR A 224 3.70 27.13 -6.10
CA TYR A 224 3.43 26.41 -4.81
C TYR A 224 4.61 25.47 -4.49
N ILE A 225 4.95 25.25 -3.21
CA ILE A 225 5.89 24.18 -2.81
C ILE A 225 5.36 23.40 -1.58
N MET A 226 5.15 22.09 -1.78
CA MET A 226 4.91 21.01 -0.79
C MET A 226 3.46 20.60 -0.41
N ASN A 227 2.70 20.03 -1.35
CA ASN A 227 1.78 18.93 -1.00
C ASN A 227 1.50 17.97 -2.16
N SER A 228 1.60 16.65 -1.93
CA SER A 228 1.24 15.61 -2.90
C SER A 228 -0.09 14.94 -2.57
N LYS A 229 -0.93 14.79 -3.59
CA LYS A 229 -2.15 13.96 -3.58
C LYS A 229 -1.83 12.47 -3.38
N ASP A 230 -2.81 11.71 -2.91
CA ASP A 230 -2.74 10.24 -2.98
C ASP A 230 -3.17 9.82 -4.39
N MET A 231 -2.43 8.91 -5.03
CA MET A 231 -2.81 8.42 -6.35
C MET A 231 -3.98 7.44 -6.25
N CYS A 232 -4.90 7.51 -7.20
CA CYS A 232 -5.96 6.53 -7.38
C CYS A 232 -6.29 6.38 -8.88
N MET A 233 -6.37 5.13 -9.35
CA MET A 233 -6.71 4.76 -10.72
C MET A 233 -7.92 3.80 -10.79
N ILE A 234 -8.79 3.81 -9.77
CA ILE A 234 -9.93 2.87 -9.66
C ILE A 234 -10.97 3.04 -10.79
N GLU A 235 -11.07 4.25 -11.33
CA GLU A 235 -11.94 4.58 -12.47
C GLU A 235 -11.34 4.11 -13.82
N HIS A 236 -10.04 3.78 -13.85
CA HIS A 236 -9.24 3.57 -15.06
C HIS A 236 -8.71 2.12 -15.21
N ILE A 237 -9.44 1.15 -14.66
CA ILE A 237 -9.11 -0.28 -14.75
C ILE A 237 -8.97 -0.77 -16.21
N PRO A 238 -9.86 -0.39 -17.17
CA PRO A 238 -9.69 -0.76 -18.57
C PRO A 238 -8.36 -0.28 -19.15
N GLU A 239 -8.00 0.98 -18.94
CA GLU A 239 -6.77 1.58 -19.48
C GLU A 239 -5.53 0.93 -18.87
N LEU A 240 -5.53 0.68 -17.55
CA LEU A 240 -4.45 -0.03 -16.85
C LEU A 240 -4.21 -1.42 -17.46
N ILE A 241 -5.26 -2.21 -17.66
CA ILE A 241 -5.15 -3.57 -18.22
C ILE A 241 -4.73 -3.53 -19.69
N GLN A 242 -5.31 -2.63 -20.48
CA GLN A 242 -5.00 -2.47 -21.90
C GLN A 242 -3.58 -1.93 -22.17
N SER A 243 -2.95 -1.25 -21.20
CA SER A 243 -1.55 -0.84 -21.31
C SER A 243 -0.53 -1.99 -21.25
N GLY A 244 -0.98 -3.20 -20.92
CA GLY A 244 -0.13 -4.40 -20.86
C GLY A 244 0.73 -4.49 -19.60
N LEU A 245 0.25 -3.92 -18.49
CA LEU A 245 0.80 -4.14 -17.14
C LEU A 245 0.43 -5.54 -16.64
N GLN A 246 1.41 -6.27 -16.10
CA GLN A 246 1.23 -7.60 -15.52
C GLN A 246 0.85 -7.54 -14.03
N SER A 247 1.29 -6.50 -13.30
CA SER A 247 0.95 -6.31 -11.89
C SER A 247 0.56 -4.87 -11.56
N LEU A 248 -0.53 -4.72 -10.81
CA LEU A 248 -1.09 -3.45 -10.34
C LEU A 248 -0.79 -3.31 -8.84
N LYS A 249 0.09 -2.36 -8.50
CA LYS A 249 0.66 -2.26 -7.14
C LYS A 249 0.00 -1.18 -6.28
N ILE A 250 -0.30 -1.54 -5.04
CA ILE A 250 -0.78 -0.61 -4.02
C ILE A 250 0.40 -0.15 -3.14
N GLU A 251 0.62 1.16 -2.98
CA GLU A 251 1.53 1.68 -1.95
C GLU A 251 0.81 1.74 -0.59
N GLY A 252 1.48 1.30 0.48
CA GLY A 252 0.83 1.33 1.80
C GLY A 252 1.45 0.51 2.93
N ARG A 253 2.72 0.07 2.88
CA ARG A 253 3.30 -0.79 3.94
C ARG A 253 3.19 -0.20 5.36
N MET A 254 3.20 1.14 5.48
CA MET A 254 3.04 1.86 6.74
C MET A 254 1.59 2.28 7.06
N LYS A 255 0.62 1.95 6.22
CA LYS A 255 -0.80 2.24 6.47
C LYS A 255 -1.40 1.18 7.43
N SER A 256 -2.64 1.42 7.86
CA SER A 256 -3.40 0.52 8.74
C SER A 256 -3.85 -0.75 8.02
N GLU A 257 -4.27 -1.75 8.77
CA GLU A 257 -4.92 -2.96 8.26
C GLU A 257 -6.22 -2.65 7.52
N PHE A 258 -7.06 -1.76 8.09
CA PHE A 258 -8.26 -1.25 7.43
C PHE A 258 -7.96 -0.60 6.06
N TYR A 259 -6.85 0.13 5.93
CA TYR A 259 -6.41 0.66 4.63
C TYR A 259 -6.18 -0.49 3.63
N VAL A 260 -5.35 -1.46 4.00
CA VAL A 260 -5.03 -2.61 3.12
C VAL A 260 -6.31 -3.34 2.68
N ALA A 261 -7.21 -3.64 3.63
CA ALA A 261 -8.48 -4.30 3.35
C ALA A 261 -9.34 -3.52 2.34
N ALA A 262 -9.58 -2.23 2.58
CA ALA A 262 -10.44 -1.41 1.73
C ALA A 262 -9.88 -1.21 0.32
N ILE A 263 -8.57 -0.91 0.18
CA ILE A 263 -7.97 -0.74 -1.15
C ILE A 263 -8.01 -2.07 -1.93
N VAL A 264 -7.61 -3.18 -1.30
CA VAL A 264 -7.59 -4.48 -1.96
C VAL A 264 -9.01 -4.90 -2.37
N LYS A 265 -10.01 -4.72 -1.49
CA LYS A 265 -11.42 -5.01 -1.80
C LYS A 265 -11.90 -4.28 -3.06
N ALA A 266 -11.72 -2.97 -3.10
CA ALA A 266 -12.20 -2.13 -4.20
C ALA A 266 -11.51 -2.49 -5.52
N TYR A 267 -10.18 -2.61 -5.53
CA TYR A 267 -9.44 -2.98 -6.74
C TYR A 267 -9.71 -4.41 -7.19
N ARG A 268 -9.85 -5.37 -6.26
CA ARG A 268 -10.21 -6.76 -6.59
C ARG A 268 -11.55 -6.83 -7.33
N ALA A 269 -12.58 -6.20 -6.76
CA ALA A 269 -13.91 -6.14 -7.35
C ALA A 269 -13.92 -5.44 -8.72
N ALA A 270 -13.19 -4.34 -8.87
CA ALA A 270 -13.11 -3.60 -10.13
C ALA A 270 -12.38 -4.38 -11.23
N ILE A 271 -11.25 -5.04 -10.91
CA ILE A 271 -10.52 -5.90 -11.85
C ILE A 271 -11.38 -7.12 -12.21
N ASP A 272 -12.06 -7.75 -11.25
CA ASP A 272 -12.88 -8.94 -11.52
C ASP A 272 -14.10 -8.61 -12.39
N SER A 273 -14.79 -7.50 -12.12
CA SER A 273 -15.90 -7.00 -12.93
C SER A 273 -15.47 -6.73 -14.38
N TYR A 274 -14.32 -6.09 -14.59
CA TYR A 274 -13.78 -5.87 -15.94
C TYR A 274 -13.40 -7.18 -16.63
N MET A 275 -12.77 -8.11 -15.92
CA MET A 275 -12.32 -9.39 -16.49
C MET A 275 -13.47 -10.37 -16.78
N GLU A 276 -14.62 -10.25 -16.10
CA GLU A 276 -15.82 -11.04 -16.37
C GLU A 276 -16.48 -10.62 -17.69
N ASN A 277 -16.65 -9.31 -17.94
CA ASN A 277 -17.21 -8.81 -19.20
C ASN A 277 -16.62 -7.44 -19.59
N PRO A 278 -15.48 -7.41 -20.32
CA PRO A 278 -14.84 -6.17 -20.75
C PRO A 278 -15.72 -5.28 -21.67
N GLU A 279 -16.63 -5.87 -22.45
CA GLU A 279 -17.46 -5.14 -23.41
C GLU A 279 -18.65 -4.44 -22.74
N ALA A 280 -19.15 -5.00 -21.64
CA ALA A 280 -20.26 -4.43 -20.85
C ALA A 280 -19.81 -3.78 -19.54
N TYR A 281 -18.49 -3.69 -19.29
CA TYR A 281 -17.95 -3.12 -18.05
C TYR A 281 -18.43 -1.69 -17.82
N GLN A 282 -18.90 -1.44 -16.60
CA GLN A 282 -19.24 -0.11 -16.12
C GLN A 282 -18.55 0.10 -14.77
N TYR A 283 -18.01 1.30 -14.58
CA TYR A 283 -17.46 1.71 -13.30
C TYR A 283 -18.56 1.76 -12.22
N ASN A 284 -18.24 1.30 -11.01
CA ASN A 284 -19.16 1.30 -9.87
C ASN A 284 -18.67 2.27 -8.80
N GLU A 285 -19.44 3.33 -8.57
CA GLU A 285 -19.13 4.42 -7.62
C GLU A 285 -18.89 3.92 -6.19
N LYS A 286 -19.52 2.79 -5.79
CA LYS A 286 -19.28 2.12 -4.49
C LYS A 286 -17.80 1.80 -4.25
N TRP A 287 -17.01 1.62 -5.31
CA TRP A 287 -15.57 1.41 -5.14
C TRP A 287 -14.88 2.69 -4.63
N MET A 288 -15.25 3.88 -5.12
CA MET A 288 -14.72 5.13 -4.55
C MET A 288 -15.24 5.36 -3.12
N ASP A 289 -16.50 5.01 -2.83
CA ASP A 289 -17.03 5.12 -1.46
C ASP A 289 -16.16 4.35 -0.46
N ILE A 290 -15.83 3.09 -0.77
CA ILE A 290 -14.93 2.24 0.05
C ILE A 290 -13.54 2.89 0.20
N LEU A 291 -12.96 3.41 -0.89
CA LEU A 291 -11.66 4.09 -0.84
C LEU A 291 -11.72 5.38 -0.01
N SER A 292 -12.85 6.07 0.01
CA SER A 292 -13.03 7.33 0.73
C SER A 292 -13.21 7.14 2.24
N MET A 293 -13.53 5.93 2.70
CA MET A 293 -13.58 5.60 4.14
C MET A 293 -12.19 5.59 4.81
N VAL A 294 -11.12 5.33 4.06
CA VAL A 294 -9.78 5.24 4.67
C VAL A 294 -9.11 6.62 4.80
N SER A 295 -8.12 6.75 5.68
CA SER A 295 -7.34 7.99 5.81
C SER A 295 -6.52 8.27 4.53
N HIS A 296 -7.04 9.18 3.70
CA HIS A 296 -6.50 9.56 2.39
C HIS A 296 -6.30 11.08 2.28
N ARG A 297 -5.56 11.50 1.25
CA ARG A 297 -5.57 12.88 0.73
C ARG A 297 -6.43 12.90 -0.53
N GLU A 298 -6.83 14.09 -0.99
CA GLU A 298 -7.51 14.27 -2.28
C GLU A 298 -6.87 13.39 -3.36
N TYR A 299 -7.70 12.63 -4.07
CA TYR A 299 -7.24 11.67 -5.06
C TYR A 299 -6.92 12.32 -6.41
N TYR A 300 -6.02 11.69 -7.17
CA TYR A 300 -5.75 12.00 -8.57
C TYR A 300 -5.10 10.83 -9.31
N THR A 301 -5.02 10.94 -10.62
CA THR A 301 -4.47 9.92 -11.54
C THR A 301 -2.95 9.94 -11.67
N GLY A 302 -2.21 10.50 -10.70
CA GLY A 302 -0.74 10.55 -10.78
C GLY A 302 -0.25 11.35 -11.99
N PHE A 303 0.72 10.79 -12.73
CA PHE A 303 1.19 11.31 -14.01
C PHE A 303 0.54 10.60 -15.22
N TYR A 304 -0.35 9.63 -15.00
CA TYR A 304 -0.84 8.72 -16.04
C TYR A 304 -1.50 9.44 -17.23
N PHE A 305 -2.21 10.53 -16.98
CA PHE A 305 -2.83 11.38 -18.02
C PHE A 305 -2.13 12.73 -18.20
N GLY A 306 -0.85 12.82 -17.81
CA GLY A 306 -0.02 14.02 -17.89
C GLY A 306 0.02 14.82 -16.57
N ARG A 307 0.62 16.01 -16.61
CA ARG A 307 0.74 16.92 -15.45
C ARG A 307 -0.55 17.67 -15.18
N GLY A 308 -1.63 16.92 -14.92
CA GLY A 308 -2.90 17.48 -14.44
C GLY A 308 -2.80 18.04 -13.01
N ASN A 309 -3.95 18.25 -12.38
CA ASN A 309 -4.10 18.94 -11.09
C ASN A 309 -3.52 18.16 -9.90
N SER A 310 -2.18 18.08 -9.82
CA SER A 310 -1.40 17.13 -9.01
C SER A 310 -1.11 17.55 -7.57
N GLN A 311 -1.44 18.80 -7.22
CA GLN A 311 -1.25 19.36 -5.89
C GLN A 311 -2.60 19.52 -5.17
N VAL A 312 -2.62 19.44 -3.83
CA VAL A 312 -3.84 19.78 -3.08
C VAL A 312 -3.82 21.26 -2.74
N TYR A 313 -4.77 22.01 -3.28
CA TYR A 313 -4.82 23.47 -3.16
C TYR A 313 -5.58 23.97 -1.91
N GLY A 314 -6.37 23.10 -1.26
CA GLY A 314 -7.19 23.45 -0.10
C GLY A 314 -6.55 23.16 1.26
N SER A 315 -6.21 21.90 1.55
CA SER A 315 -5.68 21.48 2.86
C SER A 315 -4.71 20.30 2.74
N SER A 316 -3.65 20.29 3.55
CA SER A 316 -2.70 19.17 3.62
C SER A 316 -3.03 18.11 4.66
N SER A 317 -4.13 18.30 5.40
CA SER A 317 -4.71 17.33 6.32
C SER A 317 -5.23 16.08 5.59
N TYR A 318 -5.27 14.95 6.29
CA TYR A 318 -5.94 13.76 5.80
C TYR A 318 -7.46 13.91 5.94
N VAL A 319 -8.20 13.55 4.91
CA VAL A 319 -9.64 13.27 5.01
C VAL A 319 -9.80 11.98 5.82
N ARG A 320 -10.68 12.02 6.83
CA ARG A 320 -10.94 10.93 7.79
C ARG A 320 -12.41 10.90 8.20
N THR A 321 -13.28 10.61 7.24
CA THR A 321 -14.73 10.47 7.46
C THR A 321 -15.11 9.22 8.24
N HIS A 322 -14.23 8.21 8.33
CA HIS A 322 -14.52 6.96 9.02
C HIS A 322 -13.38 6.49 9.94
N GLU A 323 -13.70 5.59 10.88
CA GLU A 323 -12.75 5.02 11.85
C GLU A 323 -12.98 3.53 12.10
N LEU A 324 -11.89 2.77 12.07
CA LEU A 324 -11.86 1.37 12.52
C LEU A 324 -12.09 1.32 14.03
N VAL A 325 -13.22 0.75 14.47
CA VAL A 325 -13.58 0.66 15.90
C VAL A 325 -13.31 -0.70 16.50
N GLY A 326 -13.41 -1.77 15.73
CA GLY A 326 -13.16 -3.14 16.21
C GLY A 326 -12.90 -4.13 15.08
N ILE A 327 -12.35 -5.29 15.46
CA ILE A 327 -12.27 -6.46 14.58
C ILE A 327 -12.91 -7.63 15.33
N VAL A 328 -13.82 -8.35 14.66
CA VAL A 328 -14.48 -9.51 15.25
C VAL A 328 -13.49 -10.66 15.38
N LYS A 329 -13.35 -11.20 16.58
CA LYS A 329 -12.48 -12.35 16.89
C LYS A 329 -13.22 -13.67 16.77
N GLU A 330 -14.44 -13.76 17.31
CA GLU A 330 -15.18 -15.02 17.45
C GLU A 330 -16.71 -14.80 17.43
N ASP A 331 -17.44 -15.78 16.87
CA ASP A 331 -18.90 -15.92 16.98
C ASP A 331 -19.19 -16.79 18.21
N LEU A 332 -19.70 -16.19 19.28
CA LEU A 332 -20.01 -16.87 20.55
C LEU A 332 -21.39 -17.55 20.51
N GLY A 333 -22.09 -17.46 19.38
CA GLY A 333 -23.45 -17.94 19.19
C GLY A 333 -24.51 -16.99 19.76
N GLN A 334 -25.78 -17.30 19.46
CA GLN A 334 -26.96 -16.56 19.93
C GLN A 334 -26.94 -15.04 19.60
N GLY A 335 -26.20 -14.65 18.56
CA GLY A 335 -26.04 -13.24 18.16
C GLY A 335 -25.00 -12.46 18.96
N ARG A 336 -24.22 -13.11 19.85
CA ARG A 336 -23.11 -12.47 20.57
C ARG A 336 -21.77 -12.76 19.90
N TYR A 337 -20.91 -11.74 19.83
CA TYR A 337 -19.61 -11.79 19.16
C TYR A 337 -18.52 -11.23 20.05
N LEU A 338 -17.35 -11.87 20.08
CA LEU A 338 -16.16 -11.33 20.72
C LEU A 338 -15.50 -10.34 19.75
N ILE A 339 -15.28 -9.10 20.20
CA ILE A 339 -14.73 -8.01 19.40
C ILE A 339 -13.46 -7.50 20.07
N GLY A 340 -12.35 -7.49 19.33
CA GLY A 340 -11.13 -6.81 19.73
C GLY A 340 -11.21 -5.32 19.46
N GLN A 341 -11.21 -4.52 20.51
CA GLN A 341 -11.34 -3.06 20.44
C GLN A 341 -10.15 -2.43 19.70
N LYS A 342 -10.43 -1.41 18.88
CA LYS A 342 -9.43 -0.59 18.17
C LYS A 342 -9.59 0.90 18.47
N ASN A 343 -10.84 1.40 18.47
CA ASN A 343 -11.19 2.76 18.87
C ASN A 343 -12.46 2.75 19.74
N ARG A 344 -12.85 3.91 20.27
CA ARG A 344 -14.00 4.01 21.18
C ARG A 344 -15.31 3.65 20.49
N LEU A 345 -16.16 2.90 21.19
CA LEU A 345 -17.44 2.41 20.68
C LEU A 345 -18.48 2.35 21.81
N PHE A 346 -19.74 2.65 21.51
CA PHE A 346 -20.86 2.64 22.44
C PHE A 346 -21.96 1.65 22.00
N PRO A 347 -22.71 1.04 22.94
CA PRO A 347 -23.93 0.32 22.61
C PRO A 347 -24.94 1.25 21.92
N GLY A 348 -25.42 0.85 20.74
CA GLY A 348 -26.32 1.66 19.91
C GLY A 348 -25.63 2.40 18.75
N ASP A 349 -24.30 2.37 18.66
CA ASP A 349 -23.58 2.94 17.52
C ASP A 349 -23.94 2.21 16.22
N LYS A 350 -24.20 2.98 15.16
CA LYS A 350 -24.33 2.46 13.79
C LYS A 350 -22.94 2.13 13.26
N ILE A 351 -22.75 0.88 12.85
CA ILE A 351 -21.48 0.40 12.30
C ILE A 351 -21.66 -0.07 10.85
N LYS A 352 -20.62 0.16 10.05
CA LYS A 352 -20.40 -0.42 8.73
C LYS A 352 -19.49 -1.63 8.90
N ILE A 353 -19.98 -2.81 8.51
CA ILE A 353 -19.22 -4.06 8.47
C ILE A 353 -18.55 -4.16 7.11
N MET A 354 -17.24 -4.30 7.09
CA MET A 354 -16.49 -4.64 5.89
C MET A 354 -15.89 -6.05 6.03
N ARG A 355 -16.13 -6.87 5.02
CA ARG A 355 -15.55 -8.22 4.85
C ARG A 355 -15.23 -8.50 3.37
N PRO A 356 -14.47 -9.55 3.01
CA PRO A 356 -13.98 -9.76 1.66
C PRO A 356 -15.05 -9.79 0.55
N SER A 357 -16.07 -10.65 0.68
CA SER A 357 -16.97 -10.99 -0.44
C SER A 357 -18.30 -10.21 -0.49
N ASP A 358 -18.75 -9.65 0.64
CA ASP A 358 -20.05 -8.97 0.72
C ASP A 358 -19.92 -7.47 0.40
N ASP A 359 -21.01 -6.82 -0.01
CA ASP A 359 -21.11 -5.34 0.05
C ASP A 359 -20.95 -4.85 1.51
N ILE A 360 -20.72 -3.54 1.71
CA ILE A 360 -20.69 -2.97 3.06
C ILE A 360 -22.09 -3.12 3.71
N ILE A 361 -22.13 -3.77 4.88
CA ILE A 361 -23.39 -4.03 5.60
C ILE A 361 -23.50 -3.06 6.78
N GLU A 362 -24.61 -2.32 6.88
CA GLU A 362 -24.89 -1.49 8.05
C GLU A 362 -25.65 -2.27 9.12
N THR A 363 -25.26 -2.10 10.38
CA THR A 363 -25.98 -2.67 11.54
C THR A 363 -25.81 -1.78 12.77
N VAL A 364 -26.47 -2.16 13.85
CA VAL A 364 -26.26 -1.60 15.20
C VAL A 364 -25.78 -2.74 16.10
N ILE A 365 -24.84 -2.43 16.99
CA ILE A 365 -24.37 -3.36 18.02
C ILE A 365 -24.77 -2.88 19.42
N THR A 366 -25.17 -3.81 20.28
CA THR A 366 -25.74 -3.50 21.60
C THR A 366 -25.21 -4.45 22.67
N GLU A 367 -25.65 -4.29 23.93
CA GLU A 367 -25.41 -5.22 25.03
C GLU A 367 -23.92 -5.57 25.27
N PHE A 368 -23.06 -4.54 25.32
CA PHE A 368 -21.63 -4.77 25.51
C PHE A 368 -21.36 -5.35 26.90
N MET A 369 -20.50 -6.37 26.97
CA MET A 369 -19.98 -6.94 28.21
C MET A 369 -18.46 -7.06 28.14
N ASP A 370 -17.77 -6.78 29.24
CA ASP A 370 -16.32 -6.99 29.35
C ASP A 370 -15.93 -8.48 29.46
N GLU A 371 -14.62 -8.75 29.56
CA GLU A 371 -14.04 -10.10 29.70
C GLU A 371 -14.49 -10.83 30.99
N GLU A 372 -14.97 -10.10 32.00
CA GLU A 372 -15.51 -10.66 33.25
C GLU A 372 -17.04 -10.92 33.16
N GLY A 373 -17.69 -10.50 32.07
CA GLY A 373 -19.13 -10.61 31.86
C GLY A 373 -19.95 -9.47 32.47
N ASN A 374 -19.31 -8.40 32.94
CA ASN A 374 -20.01 -7.21 33.43
C ASN A 374 -20.51 -6.38 32.23
N GLN A 375 -21.74 -5.86 32.31
CA GLN A 375 -22.25 -4.93 31.31
C GLN A 375 -21.45 -3.61 31.33
N ILE A 376 -21.09 -3.11 30.14
CA ILE A 376 -20.35 -1.85 29.96
C ILE A 376 -21.10 -0.91 29.02
N ASP A 377 -21.13 0.39 29.37
CA ASP A 377 -21.77 1.42 28.54
C ASP A 377 -20.83 1.99 27.47
N VAL A 378 -19.55 1.61 27.47
CA VAL A 378 -18.55 2.05 26.50
C VAL A 378 -17.36 1.07 26.43
N ALA A 379 -16.91 0.74 25.22
CA ALA A 379 -15.63 0.08 24.98
C ALA A 379 -14.58 1.14 24.60
N ASN A 380 -13.70 1.50 25.55
CA ASN A 380 -12.70 2.57 25.36
C ASN A 380 -11.29 2.26 25.89
N LYS A 381 -11.06 1.10 26.50
CA LYS A 381 -9.71 0.69 26.95
C LYS A 381 -8.97 0.13 25.73
N ALA A 382 -7.80 0.70 25.42
CA ALA A 382 -7.03 0.32 24.23
C ALA A 382 -6.72 -1.19 24.23
N ALA A 383 -7.12 -1.88 23.15
CA ALA A 383 -6.91 -3.30 22.94
C ALA A 383 -7.59 -4.24 23.96
N MET A 384 -8.66 -3.79 24.64
CA MET A 384 -9.55 -4.70 25.37
C MET A 384 -10.33 -5.61 24.42
N ASP A 385 -10.68 -6.81 24.87
CA ASP A 385 -11.77 -7.55 24.26
C ASP A 385 -13.09 -7.24 24.97
N PHE A 386 -14.19 -7.35 24.24
CA PHE A 386 -15.55 -7.26 24.79
C PHE A 386 -16.49 -8.11 23.93
N SER A 387 -17.58 -8.58 24.51
CA SER A 387 -18.66 -9.20 23.74
C SER A 387 -19.77 -8.21 23.47
N ALA A 388 -20.35 -8.23 22.27
CA ALA A 388 -21.50 -7.42 21.89
C ALA A 388 -22.55 -8.26 21.16
N TYR A 389 -23.81 -7.83 21.23
CA TYR A 389 -24.91 -8.39 20.45
C TYR A 389 -25.02 -7.70 19.08
N SER A 390 -25.37 -8.45 18.04
CA SER A 390 -25.79 -7.93 16.73
C SER A 390 -26.89 -8.79 16.13
N GLU A 391 -27.92 -8.15 15.56
CA GLU A 391 -28.96 -8.83 14.77
C GLU A 391 -28.40 -9.33 13.42
N VAL A 392 -27.41 -8.63 12.86
CA VAL A 392 -26.71 -9.05 11.65
C VAL A 392 -25.62 -10.04 12.02
N ARG A 393 -25.52 -11.14 11.27
CA ARG A 393 -24.47 -12.13 11.50
C ARG A 393 -23.09 -11.55 11.19
N LEU A 394 -22.26 -11.46 12.23
CA LEU A 394 -20.84 -11.13 12.09
C LEU A 394 -20.01 -12.42 11.88
N GLN A 395 -18.80 -12.25 11.35
CA GLN A 395 -17.85 -13.33 11.08
C GLN A 395 -16.47 -12.96 11.65
N PRO A 396 -15.63 -13.94 12.05
CA PRO A 396 -14.24 -13.68 12.41
C PRO A 396 -13.50 -12.90 11.30
N ASN A 397 -12.71 -11.91 11.71
CA ASN A 397 -12.03 -10.91 10.86
C ASN A 397 -12.93 -9.89 10.14
N ASP A 398 -14.22 -9.80 10.47
CA ASP A 398 -15.04 -8.65 10.09
C ASP A 398 -14.43 -7.35 10.66
N ILE A 399 -14.25 -6.37 9.78
CA ILE A 399 -13.71 -5.05 10.13
C ILE A 399 -14.91 -4.13 10.42
N LEU A 400 -15.00 -3.66 11.66
CA LEU A 400 -16.11 -2.82 12.12
C LEU A 400 -15.68 -1.34 12.06
N ILE A 401 -16.47 -0.53 11.37
CA ILE A 401 -16.15 0.86 11.03
C ILE A 401 -17.31 1.76 11.48
N ILE A 402 -17.02 2.92 12.07
CA ILE A 402 -18.01 3.99 12.21
C ILE A 402 -17.73 5.12 11.22
N GLU A 403 -18.77 5.80 10.79
CA GLU A 403 -18.68 7.13 10.19
C GLU A 403 -18.51 8.16 11.32
N LYS A 404 -17.67 9.17 11.11
CA LYS A 404 -17.50 10.26 12.08
C LYS A 404 -18.53 11.33 11.76
N ASP A 405 -19.32 11.70 12.76
CA ASP A 405 -19.97 13.01 12.74
C ASP A 405 -18.87 14.08 12.64
N ASP A 406 -19.02 15.00 11.68
CA ASP A 406 -18.06 16.09 11.49
C ASP A 406 -17.99 16.93 12.78
N VAL A 407 -16.84 16.86 13.46
CA VAL A 407 -16.52 17.77 14.56
C VAL A 407 -15.97 19.05 13.94
N GLU A 408 -16.83 20.08 13.89
CA GLU A 408 -16.49 21.47 13.47
C GLU A 408 -15.22 22.02 14.16
#